data_AF-A0A554LHS8-F1
#
_entry.id   AF-A0A554LHS8-F1
#
_cell.length_a   1.000
_cell.length_b   1.000
_cell.length_c   1.000
_cell.angle_alpha   90.00
_cell.angle_beta   90.00
_cell.angle_gamma   90.00
#
_symmetry.space_group_name_H-M   'P 1'
#
loop_
_entity.id
_entity.type
_entity.pdbx_description
1 polymer ?
#
loop_
_entity_poly.entity_id
_entity_poly.type
_entity_poly.pdbx_seq_one_letter_code
_entity_poly.pdbx_strand_id
1 'polypeptide(L)'
;FMWQLVLERMIKGLIVKNNQEVLPIHNLNQLAKRTDIEISPELSKQLKEISSFNLDARYEDYKEQFYQKANSSFSKYWIEIAERIYQWLLKKF
;
A
#
# COMPACT_ATOMS: atom_id res chain seq x y z
N PHE A 1 6.86 -6.10 4.01
CA PHE A 1 7.63 -4.90 3.60
C PHE A 1 7.11 -3.66 4.35
N MET A 2 7.97 -2.84 4.97
CA MET A 2 7.54 -1.77 5.90
C MET A 2 6.62 -0.72 5.26
N TRP A 3 6.86 -0.33 4.00
CA TRP A 3 6.03 0.68 3.33
C TRP A 3 4.58 0.24 3.13
N GLN A 4 4.30 -1.05 2.98
CA GLN A 4 2.91 -1.51 2.90
C GLN A 4 2.16 -1.17 4.19
N LEU A 5 2.77 -1.40 5.36
CA LEU A 5 2.18 -1.08 6.65
C LEU A 5 2.02 0.44 6.85
N VAL A 6 3.04 1.23 6.46
CA VAL A 6 2.98 2.70 6.54
C VAL A 6 1.81 3.25 5.72
N LEU A 7 1.71 2.84 4.45
CA LEU A 7 0.62 3.27 3.58
C LEU A 7 -0.74 2.78 4.07
N GLU A 8 -0.82 1.54 4.57
CA GLU A 8 -2.04 1.01 5.16
C GLU A 8 -2.54 1.89 6.31
N ARG A 9 -1.65 2.26 7.24
CA ARG A 9 -2.00 3.10 8.39
C ARG A 9 -2.41 4.51 7.97
N MET A 10 -1.73 5.10 6.99
CA MET A 10 -2.11 6.41 6.45
C MET A 10 -3.51 6.39 5.83
N ILE A 11 -3.80 5.42 4.97
CA ILE A 11 -5.11 5.31 4.32
C ILE A 11 -6.19 5.05 5.37
N LYS A 12 -5.96 4.15 6.34
CA LYS A 12 -6.90 3.90 7.44
C LYS A 12 -7.14 5.16 8.28
N GLY A 13 -6.11 5.96 8.52
CA GLY A 13 -6.26 7.26 9.19
C GLY A 13 -7.16 8.22 8.43
N LEU A 14 -7.05 8.29 7.09
CA LEU A 14 -7.95 9.10 6.26
C LEU A 14 -9.41 8.61 6.32
N ILE A 15 -9.63 7.29 6.34
CA ILE A 15 -10.98 6.72 6.51
C ILE A 15 -11.59 7.19 7.84
N VAL A 16 -10.83 7.09 8.94
CA VAL A 16 -11.28 7.56 10.26
C VAL A 16 -11.52 9.07 10.27
N LYS A 17 -10.63 9.87 9.65
CA LYS A 17 -10.78 11.33 9.53
C LYS A 17 -12.09 11.70 8.84
N ASN A 18 -12.55 10.90 7.89
CA ASN A 18 -13.81 11.10 7.17
C ASN A 18 -15.02 10.47 7.89
N ASN A 19 -14.89 10.09 9.18
CA ASN A 19 -15.92 9.44 9.99
C ASN A 19 -16.47 8.13 9.38
N GLN A 20 -15.64 7.40 8.65
CA GLN A 20 -15.99 6.10 8.08
C GLN A 20 -15.40 4.96 8.90
N GLU A 21 -16.07 3.80 8.85
CA GLU A 21 -15.58 2.57 9.49
C GLU A 21 -14.40 1.96 8.72
N VAL A 22 -13.35 1.60 9.45
CA VAL A 22 -12.17 0.94 8.89
C VAL A 22 -12.41 -0.57 8.79
N LEU A 23 -12.42 -1.09 7.57
CA LEU A 23 -12.52 -2.53 7.36
C LEU A 23 -11.23 -3.27 7.76
N PRO A 24 -11.33 -4.52 8.28
CA PRO A 24 -10.20 -5.37 8.62
C PRO A 24 -9.58 -6.02 7.36
N ILE A 25 -9.21 -5.19 6.38
CA ILE A 25 -8.55 -5.60 5.13
C ILE A 25 -7.18 -4.93 5.02
N HIS A 26 -6.28 -5.55 4.23
CA HIS A 26 -4.91 -5.08 3.99
C HIS A 26 -4.66 -4.60 2.55
N ASN A 27 -5.65 -4.79 1.66
CA ASN A 27 -5.53 -4.36 0.28
C ASN A 27 -5.63 -2.83 0.21
N LEU A 28 -4.50 -2.17 -0.05
CA LEU A 28 -4.39 -0.72 -0.07
C LEU A 28 -5.32 -0.07 -1.10
N ASN A 29 -5.49 -0.70 -2.27
CA ASN A 29 -6.37 -0.18 -3.31
C ASN A 29 -7.85 -0.26 -2.90
N GLN A 30 -8.28 -1.31 -2.19
CA GLN A 30 -9.64 -1.38 -1.65
C GLN A 30 -9.86 -0.39 -0.51
N LEU A 31 -8.86 -0.22 0.38
CA LEU A 31 -8.92 0.78 1.45
C LEU A 31 -9.00 2.20 0.88
N ALA A 32 -8.17 2.53 -0.11
CA ALA A 32 -8.15 3.85 -0.73
C ALA A 32 -9.51 4.20 -1.35
N LYS A 33 -10.19 3.23 -1.98
CA LYS A 33 -11.53 3.43 -2.56
C LYS A 33 -12.62 3.76 -1.54
N ARG A 34 -12.36 3.59 -0.24
CA ARG A 34 -13.29 4.02 0.81
C ARG A 34 -13.11 5.51 1.14
N THR A 35 -11.90 6.04 1.01
CA THR A 35 -11.64 7.46 1.23
C THR A 35 -12.19 8.32 0.10
N ASP A 36 -12.34 9.62 0.34
CA ASP A 36 -12.80 10.59 -0.68
C ASP A 36 -11.68 11.09 -1.60
N ILE A 37 -10.53 10.39 -1.65
CA ILE A 37 -9.40 10.78 -2.49
C ILE A 37 -9.60 10.28 -3.92
N GLU A 38 -9.21 11.09 -4.89
CA GLU A 38 -9.21 10.68 -6.29
C GLU A 38 -8.09 9.67 -6.56
N ILE A 39 -8.46 8.48 -7.06
CA ILE A 39 -7.52 7.41 -7.36
C ILE A 39 -7.35 7.31 -8.87
N SER A 40 -6.20 7.76 -9.36
CA SER A 40 -5.83 7.56 -10.76
C SER A 40 -5.61 6.07 -11.08
N PRO A 41 -5.76 5.63 -12.34
CA PRO A 41 -5.47 4.26 -12.75
C PRO A 41 -4.06 3.80 -12.37
N GLU A 42 -3.08 4.71 -12.47
CA GLU A 42 -1.68 4.44 -12.09
C GLU A 42 -1.53 4.27 -10.58
N LEU A 43 -2.14 5.14 -9.76
CA LEU A 43 -2.13 4.98 -8.31
C LEU A 43 -2.79 3.66 -7.90
N SER A 44 -3.92 3.30 -8.54
CA SER A 44 -4.59 2.02 -8.29
C SER A 44 -3.67 0.83 -8.55
N LYS A 45 -2.92 0.85 -9.66
CA LYS A 45 -1.95 -0.19 -10.01
C LYS A 45 -0.81 -0.28 -8.99
N GLN A 46 -0.25 0.87 -8.59
CA GLN A 46 0.82 0.94 -7.59
C GLN A 46 0.35 0.41 -6.22
N LEU A 47 -0.84 0.81 -5.76
CA LEU A 47 -1.40 0.34 -4.49
C LEU A 47 -1.68 -1.17 -4.51
N LYS A 48 -2.15 -1.72 -5.63
CA LYS A 48 -2.33 -3.18 -5.79
C LYS A 48 -1.01 -3.93 -5.68
N GLU A 49 0.03 -3.46 -6.38
CA GLU A 49 1.34 -4.09 -6.35
C GLU A 49 1.95 -4.01 -4.93
N ILE A 50 1.91 -2.85 -4.27
CA ILE A 50 2.41 -2.71 -2.89
C ILE A 50 1.61 -3.58 -1.91
N SER A 51 0.31 -3.80 -2.15
CA SER A 51 -0.49 -4.72 -1.32
C SER A 51 0.03 -6.16 -1.37
N SER A 52 0.65 -6.58 -2.49
CA SER A 52 1.27 -7.91 -2.61
C SER A 52 2.54 -8.05 -1.76
N PHE A 53 3.14 -6.94 -1.31
CA PHE A 53 4.33 -6.93 -0.46
C PHE A 53 4.00 -7.17 1.01
N ASN A 54 2.70 -7.25 1.34
CA ASN A 54 2.23 -7.84 2.58
C ASN A 54 2.41 -9.36 2.47
N LEU A 55 3.63 -9.83 2.72
CA LEU A 55 3.97 -11.25 2.78
C LEU A 55 3.30 -11.84 4.00
N ASP A 56 2.04 -12.22 3.84
CA ASP A 56 1.33 -12.98 4.83
C ASP A 56 2.11 -14.28 5.04
N ALA A 57 2.45 -14.59 6.29
CA ALA A 57 3.38 -15.68 6.59
C ALA A 57 2.85 -17.09 6.26
N ARG A 58 1.60 -17.16 5.80
CA ARG A 58 0.80 -18.36 5.61
C ARG A 58 1.20 -19.20 4.40
N TYR A 59 1.88 -18.61 3.40
CA TYR A 59 2.29 -19.30 2.18
C TYR A 59 3.79 -19.05 1.91
N GLU A 60 4.58 -20.13 2.02
CA GLU A 60 6.05 -20.09 1.99
C GLU A 60 6.60 -19.90 0.56
N ASP A 61 5.91 -20.44 -0.44
CA ASP A 61 6.16 -20.26 -1.87
C ASP A 61 6.07 -18.80 -2.32
N TYR A 62 5.10 -18.05 -1.78
CA TYR A 62 4.92 -16.64 -2.09
C TYR A 62 6.06 -15.78 -1.54
N LYS A 63 6.60 -16.15 -0.38
CA LYS A 63 7.78 -15.49 0.19
C LYS A 63 8.98 -15.71 -0.71
N GLU A 64 9.23 -16.95 -1.14
CA GLU A 64 10.38 -17.27 -1.98
C GLU A 64 10.37 -16.49 -3.30
N GLN A 65 9.22 -16.46 -3.99
CA GLN A 65 9.05 -15.69 -5.21
C GLN A 65 9.30 -14.19 -4.99
N PHE A 66 8.79 -13.64 -3.88
CA PHE A 66 9.04 -12.24 -3.55
C PHE A 66 10.51 -11.97 -3.22
N TYR A 67 11.19 -12.87 -2.50
CA TYR A 67 12.62 -12.75 -2.21
C TYR A 67 13.46 -12.75 -3.49
N GLN A 68 13.13 -13.59 -4.47
CA GLN A 68 13.79 -13.60 -5.77
C GLN A 68 13.54 -12.30 -6.55
N LYS A 69 12.34 -11.71 -6.40
CA LYS A 69 11.97 -10.43 -7.04
C LYS A 69 12.64 -9.21 -6.38
N ALA A 70 12.86 -9.26 -5.06
CA ALA A 70 13.32 -8.15 -4.23
C ALA A 70 14.84 -7.88 -4.32
N ASN A 71 15.34 -7.69 -5.56
CA ASN A 71 16.70 -7.20 -5.78
C ASN A 71 16.82 -5.68 -5.51
N SER A 72 18.05 -5.18 -5.42
CA SER A 72 18.34 -3.77 -5.10
C SER A 72 17.57 -2.77 -5.98
N SER A 73 17.56 -2.99 -7.30
CA SER A 73 16.85 -2.11 -8.25
C SER A 73 15.34 -2.13 -8.04
N PHE A 74 14.77 -3.33 -7.84
CA PHE A 74 13.35 -3.49 -7.54
C PHE A 74 12.95 -2.82 -6.23
N SER A 75 13.72 -3.05 -5.17
CA SER A 75 13.46 -2.45 -3.85
C SER A 75 13.55 -0.93 -3.90
N LYS A 76 14.59 -0.38 -4.54
CA LYS A 76 14.76 1.08 -4.68
C LYS A 76 13.58 1.71 -5.44
N TYR A 77 13.19 1.12 -6.56
CA TYR A 77 12.05 1.57 -7.36
C TYR A 77 10.76 1.64 -6.53
N TRP A 78 10.44 0.59 -5.78
CA TRP A 78 9.22 0.55 -4.97
C TRP A 78 9.28 1.42 -3.72
N ILE A 79 10.46 1.64 -3.14
CA ILE A 79 10.66 2.61 -2.05
C ILE A 79 10.34 4.03 -2.55
N GLU A 80 10.88 4.44 -3.70
CA GLU A 80 10.64 5.77 -4.28
C GLU A 80 9.15 5.98 -4.60
N ILE A 81 8.48 4.96 -5.13
CA ILE A 81 7.03 5.01 -5.38
C ILE A 81 6.25 5.12 -4.07
N ALA A 82 6.55 4.28 -3.08
CA ALA A 82 5.85 4.27 -1.82
C ALA A 82 6.02 5.59 -1.06
N GLU A 83 7.22 6.17 -1.07
CA GLU A 83 7.49 7.48 -0.50
C GLU A 83 6.70 8.58 -1.19
N ARG A 84 6.65 8.59 -2.53
CA ARG A 84 5.83 9.54 -3.29
C ARG A 84 4.34 9.43 -2.94
N ILE A 85 3.83 8.21 -2.83
CA ILE A 85 2.43 7.97 -2.41
C ILE A 85 2.20 8.48 -0.99
N TYR A 86 3.13 8.19 -0.06
CA TYR A 86 3.04 8.65 1.32
C TYR A 86 3.00 10.19 1.41
N GLN A 87 3.90 10.88 0.71
CA GLN A 87 3.92 12.35 0.64
C GLN A 87 2.63 12.90 0.02
N TRP A 88 2.06 12.21 -0.96
CA TRP A 88 0.78 12.58 -1.54
C TRP A 88 -0.39 12.39 -0.56
N LEU A 89 -0.44 11.27 0.16
CA LEU A 89 -1.45 10.99 1.19
C LEU A 89 -1.37 11.98 2.36
N LEU A 90 -0.17 12.38 2.78
CA LEU A 90 0.03 13.39 3.81
C LEU A 90 -0.64 14.73 3.47
N LYS A 91 -0.65 15.12 2.19
CA LYS A 91 -1.33 16.34 1.72
C LYS A 91 -2.86 16.24 1.71
N LYS A 92 -3.40 15.03 1.88
CA LYS A 92 -4.85 14.75 1.96
C LYS A 92 -5.33 14.56 3.39
N PHE A 93 -4.39 14.35 4.33
CA PHE A 93 -4.65 14.29 5.76
C PHE A 93 -4.99 15.66 6.32
#